data_AF-A0A963N2X4-F1
#
_entry.id   AF-A0A963N2X4-F1
#
_cell.length_a   1.000
_cell.length_b   1.000
_cell.length_c   1.000
_cell.angle_alpha   90.00
_cell.angle_beta   90.00
_cell.angle_gamma   90.00
#
_symmetry.space_group_name_H-M   'P 1'
#
loop_
_entity.id
_entity.type
_entity.pdbx_description
1 polymer ?
#
loop_
_entity_poly.entity_id
_entity_poly.type
_entity_poly.pdbx_seq_one_letter_code
_entity_poly.pdbx_strand_id
1 'polypeptide(L)'
;LGLLGTFWGLLTTIRSVGEIIGGMSVGADPIAMFETLKTRLDAPLSGMATSFSTSLFGLAGSLVVGFLDLQSGHAQNRFYNELEEWLSNITRLPASGAPGDGEGSVPAYVQALLEQTAESIERMQRSAVEAERERRAASEQLGELNTQLTRLSDLISRESRDLSALASSQDDLGGLIRHLAHQPNPNAQFSEELRSELRLLSRTIAAALDKRQDD
;
A
#
# COMPACT_ATOMS: atom_id res chain seq x y z
N LEU A 1 8.66 3.43 -16.81
CA LEU A 1 7.98 2.24 -16.25
C LEU A 1 6.55 2.10 -16.75
N GLY A 2 5.68 3.12 -16.66
CA GLY A 2 4.29 3.04 -17.14
C GLY A 2 4.14 2.67 -18.63
N LEU A 3 4.93 3.26 -19.52
CA LEU A 3 4.92 2.95 -20.96
C LEU A 3 5.28 1.49 -21.31
N LEU A 4 6.03 0.82 -20.43
CA LEU A 4 6.46 -0.56 -20.64
C LEU A 4 5.31 -1.53 -20.32
N GLY A 5 4.43 -1.17 -19.37
CA GLY A 5 3.23 -1.94 -19.01
C GLY A 5 2.17 -2.00 -20.12
N THR A 6 1.91 -0.90 -20.83
CA THR A 6 1.03 -0.88 -22.00
C THR A 6 1.63 -1.68 -23.15
N PHE A 7 2.93 -1.55 -23.39
CA PHE A 7 3.61 -2.28 -24.45
C PHE A 7 3.56 -3.80 -24.21
N TRP A 8 3.76 -4.22 -22.96
CA TRP A 8 3.61 -5.63 -22.55
C TRP A 8 2.17 -6.14 -22.66
N GLY A 9 1.20 -5.32 -22.24
CA GLY A 9 -0.23 -5.62 -22.40
C GLY A 9 -0.60 -5.86 -23.85
N LEU A 10 -0.24 -4.93 -24.73
CA LEU A 10 -0.50 -5.01 -26.17
C LEU A 10 0.19 -6.22 -26.82
N LEU A 11 1.45 -6.52 -26.47
CA LEU A 11 2.14 -7.71 -26.97
C LEU A 11 1.41 -9.01 -26.58
N THR A 12 0.87 -9.06 -25.37
CA THR A 12 0.11 -10.22 -24.88
C THR A 12 -1.22 -10.35 -25.61
N THR A 13 -1.93 -9.23 -25.82
CA THR A 13 -3.18 -9.22 -26.58
C THR A 13 -2.94 -9.67 -28.03
N ILE A 14 -1.93 -9.12 -28.71
CA ILE A 14 -1.59 -9.49 -30.10
C ILE A 14 -1.22 -10.97 -30.21
N ARG A 15 -0.45 -11.52 -29.26
CA ARG A 15 -0.11 -12.94 -29.22
C ARG A 15 -1.36 -13.81 -29.10
N SER A 16 -2.25 -13.47 -28.17
CA SER A 16 -3.49 -14.24 -27.95
C SER A 16 -4.41 -14.21 -29.18
N VAL A 17 -4.54 -13.07 -29.85
CA VAL A 17 -5.32 -12.95 -31.09
C VAL A 17 -4.68 -13.77 -32.21
N GLY A 18 -3.34 -13.78 -32.31
CA GLY A 18 -2.61 -14.61 -33.26
C GLY A 18 -2.82 -16.12 -33.04
N GLU A 19 -2.85 -16.57 -31.78
CA GLU A 19 -3.14 -17.97 -31.42
C GLU A 19 -4.58 -18.37 -31.75
N ILE A 20 -5.54 -17.46 -31.54
CA ILE A 20 -6.95 -17.69 -31.87
C ILE A 20 -7.14 -17.84 -33.38
N ILE A 21 -6.51 -16.96 -34.18
CA ILE A 21 -6.57 -17.01 -35.64
C ILE A 21 -5.84 -18.26 -36.19
N GLY A 22 -4.69 -18.60 -35.62
CA GLY A 22 -3.90 -19.77 -36.02
C GLY A 22 -4.53 -21.11 -35.63
N GLY A 23 -5.38 -21.14 -34.59
CA GLY A 23 -6.06 -22.34 -34.11
C GLY A 23 -7.38 -22.68 -34.81
N MET A 24 -7.87 -21.82 -35.71
CA MET A 24 -9.12 -22.07 -36.45
C MET A 24 -8.89 -23.08 -37.59
N SER A 25 -9.46 -24.29 -37.49
CA SER A 25 -9.36 -25.28 -38.57
C SER A 25 -10.22 -24.88 -39.77
N VAL A 26 -9.62 -24.83 -40.95
CA VAL A 26 -10.33 -24.57 -42.21
C VAL A 26 -11.19 -25.80 -42.54
N GLY A 27 -12.51 -25.72 -42.26
CA GLY A 27 -13.46 -26.81 -42.56
C GLY A 27 -14.65 -26.97 -41.59
N ALA A 28 -14.70 -26.22 -40.48
CA ALA A 28 -15.83 -26.26 -39.55
C ALA A 28 -16.98 -25.31 -39.95
N ASP A 29 -18.18 -25.55 -39.40
CA ASP A 29 -19.37 -24.71 -39.59
C ASP A 29 -19.08 -23.23 -39.24
N PRO A 30 -19.27 -22.28 -40.17
CA PRO A 30 -18.94 -20.87 -39.98
C PRO A 30 -19.56 -20.24 -38.72
N ILE A 31 -20.75 -20.71 -38.33
CA ILE A 31 -21.48 -20.20 -37.16
C ILE A 31 -20.77 -20.63 -35.86
N ALA A 32 -20.36 -21.89 -35.76
CA ALA A 32 -19.62 -22.42 -34.61
C ALA A 32 -18.21 -21.78 -34.49
N MET A 33 -17.57 -21.47 -35.62
CA MET A 33 -16.30 -20.76 -35.64
C MET A 33 -16.43 -19.31 -35.14
N PHE A 34 -17.52 -18.62 -35.48
CA PHE A 34 -17.78 -17.26 -35.01
C PHE A 34 -18.09 -17.20 -33.51
N GLU A 35 -18.87 -18.15 -32.99
CA GLU A 35 -19.12 -18.33 -31.55
C GLU A 35 -17.81 -18.57 -30.77
N THR A 36 -16.94 -19.42 -31.31
CA THR A 36 -15.62 -19.70 -30.70
C THR A 36 -14.71 -18.47 -30.72
N LEU A 37 -14.71 -17.72 -31.83
CA LEU A 37 -13.95 -16.47 -31.97
C LEU A 37 -14.43 -15.43 -30.95
N LYS A 38 -15.74 -15.21 -30.85
CA LYS A 38 -16.35 -14.28 -29.88
C LYS A 38 -15.95 -14.63 -28.44
N THR A 39 -16.06 -15.90 -28.07
CA THR A 39 -15.76 -16.36 -26.71
C THR A 39 -14.27 -16.23 -26.38
N ARG A 40 -13.39 -16.48 -27.36
CA ARG A 40 -11.93 -16.38 -27.16
C ARG A 40 -11.38 -14.96 -27.22
N LEU A 41 -12.07 -14.02 -27.88
CA LEU A 41 -11.69 -12.60 -27.88
C LEU A 41 -12.01 -11.87 -26.57
N ASP A 42 -12.93 -12.40 -25.76
CA ASP A 42 -13.35 -11.77 -24.49
C ASP A 42 -12.21 -11.72 -23.46
N ALA A 43 -11.44 -12.80 -23.32
CA ALA A 43 -10.33 -12.88 -22.37
C ALA A 43 -9.19 -11.85 -22.65
N PRO A 44 -8.70 -11.70 -23.90
CA PRO A 44 -7.74 -10.65 -24.27
C PRO A 44 -8.27 -9.22 -24.09
N LEU A 45 -9.54 -8.99 -24.40
CA LEU A 45 -10.21 -7.70 -24.22
C LEU A 45 -10.30 -7.31 -22.75
N SER A 46 -10.68 -8.26 -21.88
CA SER A 46 -10.73 -8.04 -20.43
C SER A 46 -9.34 -7.77 -19.83
N GLY A 47 -8.29 -8.43 -20.33
CA GLY A 47 -6.91 -8.23 -19.85
C GLY A 47 -6.29 -6.87 -20.24
N MET A 48 -6.82 -6.22 -21.28
CA MET A 48 -6.31 -4.95 -21.78
C MET A 48 -6.47 -3.81 -20.76
N ALA A 49 -7.62 -3.75 -20.07
CA ALA A 49 -7.92 -2.72 -19.07
C ALA A 49 -6.92 -2.72 -17.90
N THR A 50 -6.52 -3.91 -17.44
CA THR A 50 -5.52 -4.06 -16.37
C THR A 50 -4.16 -3.51 -16.80
N SER A 51 -3.72 -3.82 -18.02
CA SER A 51 -2.45 -3.28 -18.56
C SER A 51 -2.48 -1.75 -18.71
N PHE A 52 -3.60 -1.18 -19.15
CA PHE A 52 -3.77 0.26 -19.29
C PHE A 52 -3.74 0.99 -17.93
N SER A 53 -4.35 0.40 -16.90
CA SER A 53 -4.33 0.93 -15.53
C SER A 53 -2.91 1.00 -14.94
N THR A 54 -2.07 -0.03 -15.18
CA THR A 54 -0.66 0.01 -14.74
C THR A 54 0.14 1.14 -15.38
N SER A 55 -0.20 1.52 -16.60
CA SER A 55 0.43 2.64 -17.31
C SER A 55 -0.04 4.00 -16.83
N LEU A 56 -1.35 4.15 -16.58
CA LEU A 56 -1.91 5.34 -15.93
C LEU A 56 -1.26 5.56 -14.56
N PHE A 57 -1.11 4.49 -13.76
CA PHE A 57 -0.44 4.56 -12.47
C PHE A 57 1.03 4.98 -12.60
N GLY A 58 1.77 4.41 -13.56
CA GLY A 58 3.17 4.78 -13.81
C GLY A 58 3.35 6.21 -14.31
N LEU A 59 2.43 6.73 -15.11
CA LEU A 59 2.44 8.11 -15.58
C LEU A 59 2.08 9.07 -14.44
N ALA A 60 1.02 8.77 -13.68
CA ALA A 60 0.65 9.52 -12.48
C ALA A 60 1.82 9.59 -11.48
N GLY A 61 2.54 8.48 -11.27
CA GLY A 61 3.76 8.45 -10.46
C GLY A 61 4.85 9.39 -10.98
N SER A 62 5.10 9.41 -12.29
CA SER A 62 6.07 10.35 -12.88
C SER A 62 5.66 11.81 -12.76
N LEU A 63 4.36 12.09 -12.81
CA LEU A 63 3.79 13.43 -12.61
C LEU A 63 3.99 13.91 -11.16
N VAL A 64 3.72 13.03 -10.18
CA VAL A 64 3.93 13.33 -8.77
C VAL A 64 5.41 13.59 -8.48
N VAL A 65 6.32 12.73 -8.98
CA VAL A 65 7.76 12.93 -8.80
C VAL A 65 8.25 14.20 -9.48
N GLY A 66 7.80 14.49 -10.71
CA GLY A 66 8.14 15.73 -11.40
C GLY A 66 7.62 16.99 -10.68
N PHE A 67 6.43 16.91 -10.08
CA PHE A 67 5.92 17.99 -9.24
C PHE A 67 6.76 18.18 -7.97
N LEU A 68 7.15 17.11 -7.30
CA LEU A 68 8.03 17.19 -6.12
C LEU A 68 9.42 17.75 -6.46
N ASP A 69 9.94 17.46 -7.65
CA ASP A 69 11.21 18.01 -8.14
C ASP A 69 11.12 19.53 -8.34
N LEU A 70 10.02 20.02 -8.92
CA LEU A 70 9.77 21.46 -9.04
C LEU A 70 9.66 22.14 -7.67
N GLN A 71 8.95 21.53 -6.72
CA GLN A 71 8.85 22.04 -5.35
C GLN A 71 10.21 22.08 -4.65
N SER A 72 11.03 21.03 -4.85
CA SER A 72 12.41 20.97 -4.34
C SER A 72 13.28 22.07 -4.96
N GLY A 73 13.18 22.28 -6.27
CA GLY A 73 13.89 23.37 -6.96
C GLY A 73 13.53 24.75 -6.41
N HIS A 74 12.25 25.02 -6.14
CA HIS A 74 11.82 26.26 -5.48
C HIS A 74 12.39 26.40 -4.07
N ALA A 75 12.35 25.34 -3.27
CA ALA A 75 12.91 25.33 -1.92
C ALA A 75 14.43 25.55 -1.92
N GLN A 76 15.14 24.94 -2.88
CA GLN A 76 16.58 25.10 -3.03
C GLN A 76 16.95 26.52 -3.46
N ASN A 77 16.20 27.11 -4.39
CA ASN A 77 16.43 28.50 -4.82
C ASN A 77 16.19 29.49 -3.67
N ARG A 78 15.16 29.25 -2.86
CA ARG A 78 14.92 30.01 -1.63
C ARG A 78 16.07 29.86 -0.63
N PHE A 79 16.55 28.64 -0.41
CA PHE A 79 17.67 28.37 0.49
C PHE A 79 18.96 29.06 0.01
N TYR A 80 19.25 29.05 -1.30
CA TYR A 80 20.39 29.78 -1.85
C TYR A 80 20.27 31.29 -1.61
N ASN A 81 19.08 31.87 -1.82
CA ASN A 81 18.86 33.29 -1.54
C ASN A 81 19.00 33.60 -0.04
N GLU A 82 18.50 32.74 0.85
CA GLU A 82 18.64 32.91 2.30
C GLU A 82 20.11 32.76 2.75
N LEU A 83 20.86 31.83 2.15
CA LEU A 83 22.31 31.71 2.38
C LEU A 83 23.08 32.92 1.88
N GLU A 84 22.75 33.44 0.69
CA GLU A 84 23.36 34.64 0.13
C GLU A 84 23.09 35.85 1.03
N GLU A 85 21.84 36.03 1.47
CA GLU A 85 21.47 37.11 2.39
C GLU A 85 22.22 36.97 3.71
N TRP A 86 22.30 35.78 4.29
CA TRP A 86 23.04 35.51 5.53
C TRP A 86 24.54 35.79 5.40
N LEU A 87 25.17 35.34 4.30
CA LEU A 87 26.56 35.63 4.00
C LEU A 87 26.79 37.13 3.77
N SER A 88 25.87 37.80 3.09
CA SER A 88 25.93 39.24 2.85
C SER A 88 25.80 40.02 4.16
N ASN A 89 24.96 39.57 5.09
CA ASN A 89 24.81 40.16 6.42
C ASN A 89 26.11 40.04 7.21
N ILE A 90 26.71 38.84 7.26
CA ILE A 90 28.02 38.63 7.92
C ILE A 90 29.14 39.45 7.26
N THR A 91 29.13 39.58 5.93
CA THR A 91 30.20 40.26 5.18
C THR A 91 30.01 41.77 5.09
N ARG A 92 28.80 42.29 5.31
CA ARG A 92 28.54 43.75 5.42
C ARG A 92 28.98 44.32 6.77
N LEU A 93 29.30 43.48 7.75
CA LEU A 93 29.72 43.91 9.09
C LEU A 93 31.19 44.43 9.24
N PRO A 94 32.12 44.46 8.25
CA PRO A 94 33.41 45.11 8.43
C PRO A 94 33.80 46.18 7.37
N ALA A 95 32.85 46.92 6.76
CA ALA A 95 33.20 47.96 5.78
C ALA A 95 32.66 49.38 6.06
N SER A 96 31.76 49.57 7.03
CA SER A 96 31.33 50.91 7.46
C SER A 96 32.09 51.32 8.74
N GLY A 97 33.38 51.57 8.58
CA GLY A 97 34.25 51.96 9.68
C GLY A 97 35.53 52.59 9.16
N ALA A 98 35.40 53.68 8.38
CA ALA A 98 36.51 54.62 8.26
C ALA A 98 36.73 55.24 9.65
N PRO A 99 37.92 55.11 10.27
CA PRO A 99 38.14 55.58 11.63
C PRO A 99 38.27 57.11 11.63
N GLY A 100 37.19 57.76 12.04
CA GLY A 100 37.23 59.09 12.63
C GLY A 100 37.38 58.95 14.14
N ASP A 101 38.61 59.19 14.60
CA ASP A 101 39.07 59.60 15.93
C ASP A 101 38.03 59.65 17.08
N GLY A 102 38.28 58.87 18.15
CA GLY A 102 37.56 59.00 19.42
C GLY A 102 37.45 57.72 20.25
N GLU A 103 38.25 57.62 21.31
CA GLU A 103 38.06 56.69 22.43
C GLU A 103 36.63 56.78 23.01
N GLY A 104 35.98 55.63 23.21
CA GLY A 104 34.84 55.52 24.14
C GLY A 104 33.61 54.80 23.58
N SER A 105 33.25 53.72 24.27
CA SER A 105 32.05 52.88 24.10
C SER A 105 32.04 51.91 22.93
N VAL A 106 31.95 50.61 23.26
CA VAL A 106 31.46 49.59 22.34
C VAL A 106 30.13 50.10 21.78
N PRO A 107 29.97 50.20 20.44
CA PRO A 107 28.77 50.82 19.86
C PRO A 107 27.52 50.11 20.37
N ALA A 108 26.53 50.85 20.88
CA ALA A 108 25.27 50.30 21.41
C ALA A 108 24.56 49.34 20.43
N TYR A 109 24.82 49.49 19.13
CA TYR A 109 24.40 48.58 18.07
C TYR A 109 24.92 47.15 18.23
N VAL A 110 26.18 46.97 18.63
CA VAL A 110 26.80 45.63 18.83
C VAL A 110 26.18 44.93 20.04
N GLN A 111 25.86 45.68 21.09
CA GLN A 111 25.19 45.12 22.27
C GLN A 111 23.75 44.69 21.96
N ALA A 112 23.00 45.51 21.20
CA ALA A 112 21.65 45.15 20.76
C ALA A 112 21.64 43.91 19.84
N LEU A 113 22.63 43.75 18.94
CA LEU A 113 22.76 42.54 18.13
C LEU A 113 23.10 41.30 18.96
N LEU A 114 23.97 41.43 19.97
CA LEU A 114 24.29 40.32 20.87
C LEU A 114 23.08 39.89 21.70
N GLU A 115 22.27 40.85 22.13
CA GLU A 115 21.04 40.58 22.88
C GLU A 115 19.96 39.93 21.99
N GLN A 116 19.82 40.42 20.75
CA GLN A 116 18.91 39.84 19.76
C GLN A 116 19.32 38.41 19.34
N THR A 117 20.62 38.16 19.19
CA THR A 117 21.12 36.82 18.83
C THR A 117 20.96 35.84 19.99
N ALA A 118 21.20 36.27 21.23
CA ALA A 118 20.93 35.47 22.42
C ALA A 118 19.45 35.07 22.52
N GLU A 119 18.54 36.01 22.31
CA GLU A 119 17.10 35.73 22.35
C GLU A 119 16.63 34.83 21.19
N SER A 120 17.25 34.97 20.01
CA SER A 120 16.99 34.09 18.86
C SER A 120 17.42 32.64 19.13
N ILE A 121 18.60 32.45 19.74
CA ILE A 121 19.10 31.13 20.15
C ILE A 121 18.18 30.51 21.19
N GLU A 122 17.71 31.29 22.16
CA GLU A 122 16.77 30.80 23.18
C GLU A 122 15.41 30.39 22.59
N ARG A 123 14.90 31.15 21.60
CA ARG A 123 13.69 30.78 20.85
C ARG A 123 13.89 29.51 20.03
N MET A 124 15.03 29.37 19.36
CA MET A 124 15.37 28.18 18.58
C MET A 124 15.53 26.94 19.48
N GLN A 125 16.15 27.10 20.66
CA GLN A 125 16.27 26.02 21.63
C GLN A 125 14.88 25.57 22.12
N ARG A 126 13.99 26.52 22.43
CA ARG A 126 12.61 26.21 22.84
C ARG A 126 11.84 25.47 21.76
N SER A 127 11.87 25.97 20.51
CA SER A 127 11.16 25.32 19.40
C SER A 127 11.76 23.94 19.05
N ALA A 128 13.08 23.76 19.18
CA ALA A 128 13.72 22.46 18.96
C ALA A 128 13.26 21.42 20.00
N VAL A 129 13.11 21.83 21.27
CA VAL A 129 12.60 20.95 22.32
C VAL A 129 11.12 20.62 22.10
N GLU A 130 10.31 21.58 21.67
CA GLU A 130 8.90 21.35 21.31
C GLU A 130 8.78 20.40 20.11
N ALA A 131 9.53 20.63 19.04
CA ALA A 131 9.57 19.77 17.86
C ALA A 131 10.02 18.34 18.20
N GLU A 132 10.98 18.18 19.12
CA GLU A 132 11.40 16.85 19.58
C GLU A 132 10.32 16.14 20.39
N ARG A 133 9.53 16.88 21.19
CA ARG A 133 8.38 16.30 21.90
C ARG A 133 7.28 15.86 20.94
N GLU A 134 6.95 16.69 19.95
CA GLU A 134 5.98 16.34 18.91
C GLU A 134 6.43 15.12 18.09
N ARG A 135 7.72 15.06 17.74
CA ARG A 135 8.31 13.92 17.03
C ARG A 135 8.16 12.62 17.83
N ARG A 136 8.41 12.65 19.14
CA ARG A 136 8.22 11.48 20.01
C ARG A 136 6.76 11.06 20.11
N ALA A 137 5.84 12.00 20.31
CA ALA A 137 4.41 11.71 20.35
C ALA A 137 3.91 11.08 19.04
N ALA A 138 4.34 11.60 17.88
CA ALA A 138 4.03 11.01 16.59
C ALA A 138 4.61 9.59 16.43
N SER A 139 5.84 9.35 16.91
CA SER A 139 6.45 8.03 16.89
C SER A 139 5.71 7.01 17.76
N GLU A 140 5.20 7.44 18.93
CA GLU A 140 4.37 6.60 19.81
C GLU A 140 3.04 6.24 19.12
N GLN A 141 2.37 7.22 18.51
CA GLN A 141 1.13 6.99 17.75
C GLN A 141 1.33 6.02 16.58
N LEU A 142 2.44 6.14 15.84
CA LEU A 142 2.78 5.19 14.76
C LEU A 142 3.03 3.77 15.31
N GLY A 143 3.66 3.67 16.48
CA GLY A 143 3.85 2.38 17.16
C GLY A 143 2.51 1.75 17.57
N GLU A 144 1.58 2.56 18.08
CA GLU A 144 0.22 2.10 18.42
C GLU A 144 -0.55 1.63 17.18
N LEU A 145 -0.52 2.41 16.10
CA LEU A 145 -1.15 2.03 14.83
C LEU A 145 -0.57 0.73 14.26
N ASN A 146 0.74 0.53 14.32
CA ASN A 146 1.36 -0.72 13.88
C ASN A 146 0.88 -1.92 14.72
N THR A 147 0.73 -1.71 16.03
CA THR A 147 0.17 -2.72 16.94
C THR A 147 -1.28 -3.05 16.59
N GLN A 148 -2.10 -2.04 16.28
CA GLN A 148 -3.49 -2.22 15.85
C GLN A 148 -3.59 -2.95 14.49
N LEU A 149 -2.74 -2.59 13.52
CA LEU A 149 -2.66 -3.27 12.22
C LEU A 149 -2.25 -4.72 12.36
N THR A 150 -1.30 -5.03 13.26
CA THR A 150 -0.89 -6.40 13.56
C THR A 150 -2.07 -7.21 14.13
N ARG A 151 -2.82 -6.64 15.09
CA ARG A 151 -4.03 -7.30 15.63
C ARG A 151 -5.09 -7.53 14.56
N LEU A 152 -5.31 -6.56 13.68
CA LEU A 152 -6.27 -6.67 12.58
C LEU A 152 -5.83 -7.76 11.58
N SER A 153 -4.54 -7.81 11.24
CA SER A 153 -3.97 -8.85 10.40
C SER A 153 -4.15 -10.24 11.02
N ASP A 154 -3.95 -10.38 12.33
CA ASP A 154 -4.17 -11.63 13.05
C ASP A 154 -5.65 -12.04 13.03
N LEU A 155 -6.58 -11.10 13.21
CA LEU A 155 -8.02 -11.36 13.13
C LEU A 155 -8.43 -11.83 11.73
N ILE A 156 -8.00 -11.14 10.67
CA ILE A 156 -8.27 -11.57 9.28
C ILE A 156 -7.67 -12.96 9.02
N SER A 157 -6.46 -13.22 9.51
CA SER A 157 -5.80 -14.51 9.33
C SER A 157 -6.49 -15.64 10.11
N ARG A 158 -7.13 -15.33 11.24
CA ARG A 158 -7.99 -16.27 11.97
C ARG A 158 -9.29 -16.52 11.20
N GLU A 159 -9.98 -15.46 10.78
CA GLU A 159 -11.23 -15.55 10.01
C GLU A 159 -11.06 -16.33 8.70
N SER A 160 -9.97 -16.08 7.96
CA SER A 160 -9.66 -16.81 6.73
C SER A 160 -9.46 -18.32 6.99
N ARG A 161 -8.82 -18.69 8.10
CA ARG A 161 -8.66 -20.10 8.51
C ARG A 161 -10.00 -20.73 8.88
N ASP A 162 -10.85 -20.00 9.61
CA ASP A 162 -12.19 -20.47 9.98
C ASP A 162 -13.07 -20.70 8.74
N LEU A 163 -13.05 -19.76 7.78
CA LEU A 163 -13.78 -19.90 6.52
C LEU A 163 -13.25 -21.08 5.69
N SER A 164 -11.94 -21.28 5.66
CA SER A 164 -11.33 -22.43 4.97
C SER A 164 -11.73 -23.76 5.64
N ALA A 165 -11.78 -23.82 6.97
CA ALA A 165 -12.22 -25.00 7.71
C ALA A 165 -13.71 -25.29 7.50
N LEU A 166 -14.54 -24.24 7.41
CA LEU A 166 -15.95 -24.38 7.10
C LEU A 166 -16.17 -24.85 5.66
N ALA A 167 -15.39 -24.33 4.71
CA ALA A 167 -15.43 -24.74 3.31
C ALA A 167 -15.03 -26.22 3.14
N SER A 168 -13.95 -26.67 3.80
CA SER A 168 -13.56 -28.09 3.79
C SER A 168 -14.62 -28.98 4.43
N SER A 169 -15.22 -28.54 5.54
CA SER A 169 -16.31 -29.28 6.18
C SER A 169 -17.55 -29.38 5.28
N GLN A 170 -17.88 -28.34 4.51
CA GLN A 170 -18.95 -28.41 3.51
C GLN A 170 -18.62 -29.37 2.36
N ASP A 171 -17.37 -29.40 1.90
CA ASP A 171 -16.94 -30.33 0.84
C ASP A 171 -17.01 -31.79 1.33
N ASP A 172 -16.55 -32.05 2.56
CA ASP A 172 -16.67 -33.37 3.21
C ASP A 172 -18.13 -33.82 3.33
N LEU A 173 -19.02 -32.93 3.79
CA LEU A 173 -20.46 -33.21 3.87
C LEU A 173 -21.08 -33.45 2.49
N GLY A 174 -20.71 -32.65 1.49
CA GLY A 174 -21.14 -32.84 0.11
C GLY A 174 -20.68 -34.18 -0.46
N GLY A 175 -19.45 -34.59 -0.14
CA GLY A 175 -18.88 -35.89 -0.46
C GLY A 175 -19.64 -37.04 0.19
N LEU A 176 -19.92 -36.94 1.49
CA LEU A 176 -20.70 -37.93 2.24
C LEU A 176 -22.13 -38.07 1.71
N ILE A 177 -22.82 -36.96 1.42
CA ILE A 177 -24.17 -36.98 0.81
C ILE A 177 -24.13 -37.63 -0.57
N ARG A 178 -23.11 -37.33 -1.39
CA ARG A 178 -22.96 -37.94 -2.71
C ARG A 178 -22.67 -39.44 -2.60
N HIS A 179 -21.87 -39.86 -1.61
CA HIS A 179 -21.59 -41.28 -1.34
C HIS A 179 -22.86 -42.02 -0.88
N LEU A 180 -23.61 -41.43 0.06
CA LEU A 180 -24.94 -41.88 0.50
C LEU A 180 -25.91 -42.06 -0.68
N ALA A 181 -25.96 -41.08 -1.59
CA ALA A 181 -26.85 -41.09 -2.74
C ALA A 181 -26.49 -42.18 -3.77
N HIS A 182 -25.23 -42.65 -3.80
CA HIS A 182 -24.76 -43.67 -4.74
C HIS A 182 -24.76 -45.09 -4.15
N GLN A 183 -25.15 -45.28 -2.89
CA GLN A 183 -25.14 -46.59 -2.21
C GLN A 183 -26.56 -47.19 -2.13
N PRO A 184 -26.89 -48.23 -2.91
CA PRO A 184 -28.27 -48.67 -3.13
C PRO A 184 -28.87 -49.55 -1.99
N ASN A 185 -28.13 -49.79 -0.90
CA ASN A 185 -28.65 -50.51 0.29
C ASN A 185 -27.98 -50.00 1.59
N PRO A 186 -28.71 -49.35 2.50
CA PRO A 186 -28.15 -48.89 3.76
C PRO A 186 -27.99 -50.08 4.73
N ASN A 187 -26.77 -50.57 4.91
CA ASN A 187 -26.47 -51.55 5.95
C ASN A 187 -26.53 -50.88 7.35
N ALA A 188 -26.96 -51.61 8.37
CA ALA A 188 -27.08 -51.09 9.75
C ALA A 188 -25.76 -50.49 10.29
N GLN A 189 -24.61 -51.06 9.92
CA GLN A 189 -23.28 -50.54 10.27
C GLN A 189 -23.02 -49.13 9.72
N PHE A 190 -23.49 -48.84 8.51
CA PHE A 190 -23.34 -47.51 7.90
C PHE A 190 -24.16 -46.45 8.63
N SER A 191 -25.35 -46.83 9.11
CA SER A 191 -26.18 -45.93 9.92
C SER A 191 -25.56 -45.62 11.29
N GLU A 192 -24.80 -46.56 11.86
CA GLU A 192 -24.01 -46.33 13.08
C GLU A 192 -22.81 -45.42 12.83
N GLU A 193 -22.11 -45.62 11.70
CA GLU A 193 -20.95 -44.82 11.31
C GLU A 193 -21.34 -43.35 11.02
N LEU A 194 -22.46 -43.13 10.32
CA LEU A 194 -23.03 -41.79 10.13
C LEU A 194 -23.43 -41.13 11.44
N ARG A 195 -23.99 -41.89 12.40
CA ARG A 195 -24.31 -41.36 13.72
C ARG A 195 -23.06 -40.99 14.51
N SER A 196 -21.97 -41.75 14.38
CA SER A 196 -20.70 -41.41 15.02
C SER A 196 -20.06 -40.18 14.39
N GLU A 197 -20.09 -40.04 13.06
CA GLU A 197 -19.57 -38.88 12.34
C GLU A 197 -20.39 -37.61 12.63
N LEU A 198 -21.73 -37.69 12.64
CA LEU A 198 -22.58 -36.57 13.06
C LEU A 198 -22.30 -36.14 14.49
N ARG A 199 -22.01 -37.10 15.37
CA ARG A 199 -21.66 -36.82 16.77
C ARG A 199 -20.28 -36.17 16.87
N LEU A 200 -19.30 -36.60 16.08
CA LEU A 200 -17.98 -35.97 15.99
C LEU A 200 -18.08 -34.54 15.45
N LEU A 201 -18.84 -34.33 14.35
CA LEU A 201 -19.12 -33.00 13.79
C LEU A 201 -19.85 -32.10 14.79
N SER A 202 -20.85 -32.62 15.51
CA SER A 202 -21.53 -31.82 16.55
C SER A 202 -20.57 -31.39 17.65
N ARG A 203 -19.57 -32.23 17.97
CA ARG A 203 -18.59 -31.96 19.02
C ARG A 203 -17.50 -31.00 18.55
N THR A 204 -17.07 -31.08 17.30
CA THR A 204 -16.11 -30.12 16.72
C THR A 204 -16.75 -28.76 16.51
N ILE A 205 -18.00 -28.71 16.05
CA ILE A 205 -18.78 -27.46 15.95
C ILE A 205 -19.01 -26.86 17.34
N ALA A 206 -19.38 -27.67 18.35
CA ALA A 206 -19.53 -27.20 19.72
C ALA A 206 -18.21 -26.64 20.28
N ALA A 207 -17.07 -27.32 20.07
CA ALA A 207 -15.76 -26.86 20.51
C ALA A 207 -15.30 -25.58 19.78
N ALA A 208 -15.66 -25.41 18.51
CA ALA A 208 -15.36 -24.20 17.75
C ALA A 208 -16.22 -23.00 18.19
N LEU A 209 -17.46 -23.24 18.62
CA LEU A 209 -18.37 -22.24 19.19
C LEU A 209 -17.99 -21.84 20.63
N ASP A 210 -17.58 -22.80 21.45
CA ASP A 210 -17.16 -22.56 22.84
C ASP A 210 -15.91 -21.66 22.90
N LYS A 211 -14.98 -21.87 21.96
CA LYS A 211 -13.78 -21.04 21.80
C LYS A 211 -14.06 -19.59 21.37
N ARG A 212 -15.28 -19.27 20.90
CA ARG A 212 -15.73 -17.90 20.61
C ARG A 212 -16.37 -17.20 21.81
N GLN A 213 -16.68 -17.90 22.90
CA GLN A 213 -17.29 -17.31 24.10
C GLN A 213 -16.27 -16.90 25.17
N ASP A 214 -15.03 -17.37 25.09
CA ASP A 214 -13.95 -17.10 26.05
C ASP A 214 -12.95 -15.99 25.59
N ASP A 215 -13.05 -15.49 24.36
CA ASP A 215 -12.31 -14.32 23.81
C ASP A 215 -13.22 -13.08 23.76
#